data_AF-A0A1H0U0U1-F1
#
_entry.id   AF-A0A1H0U0U1-F1
#
_cell.length_a   1.000
_cell.length_b   1.000
_cell.length_c   1.000
_cell.angle_alpha   90.00
_cell.angle_beta   90.00
_cell.angle_gamma   90.00
#
_symmetry.space_group_name_H-M   'P 1'
#
loop_
_entity.id
_entity.type
_entity.pdbx_description
1 polymer ?
#
loop_
_entity_poly.entity_id
_entity_poly.type
_entity_poly.pdbx_seq_one_letter_code
_entity_poly.pdbx_strand_id
1 'polypeptide(L)'
;MKISFSQFTKPVLVGMIFVTLGAELLLWGSGYSYFLNELYMYLIIASIFLAIPLHRAWRGQKTKRSTSYYIFQFCIVFFVFFTISSIVDLSTYSYLDEFEIGYDEELQDHLGNAPTFYEDGEYYEEEYEDYGTYPFFENLDYYGSDIWSCVLAGLEEVSRLSYILLTMCLFSFFYRQNKQDRSHIPPVLTGLFLSSLMFGLGHVWAHDYTLAESAGSFIYYTNAGLVLGVLLIWTKNLWMMIAVHGFYNLCMSLNLYLYEYSTLIIYLIVLVVCISYWIVLHRKRRRQKEKEIFLQKLHQFNQSQG
;
A
#
# COMPACT_ATOMS: atom_id res chain seq x y z
N MET A 1 -6.49 16.35 14.96
CA MET A 1 -7.74 15.60 14.76
C MET A 1 -8.00 14.84 16.05
N LYS A 2 -9.12 15.09 16.72
CA LYS A 2 -9.44 14.36 17.96
C LYS A 2 -10.09 13.05 17.54
N ILE A 3 -9.39 11.94 17.74
CA ILE A 3 -9.96 10.59 17.59
C ILE A 3 -10.08 9.98 18.97
N SER A 4 -11.23 9.40 19.28
CA SER A 4 -11.51 8.72 20.54
C SER A 4 -12.45 7.55 20.29
N PHE A 5 -12.45 6.57 21.19
CA PHE A 5 -13.32 5.39 21.10
C PHE A 5 -14.79 5.73 20.88
N SER A 6 -15.28 6.86 21.39
CA SER A 6 -16.66 7.33 21.22
C SER A 6 -17.06 7.67 19.77
N GLN A 7 -16.10 7.77 18.83
CA GLN A 7 -16.38 8.04 17.42
C GLN A 7 -16.72 6.77 16.62
N PHE A 8 -16.40 5.60 17.17
CA PHE A 8 -16.59 4.33 16.50
C PHE A 8 -17.68 3.53 17.20
N THR A 9 -18.47 2.81 16.43
CA THR A 9 -19.43 1.84 16.98
C THR A 9 -18.67 0.61 17.50
N LYS A 10 -19.25 -0.13 18.45
CA LYS A 10 -18.63 -1.36 18.98
C LYS A 10 -18.23 -2.35 17.87
N PRO A 11 -19.06 -2.63 16.85
CA PRO A 11 -18.67 -3.54 15.77
C PRO A 11 -17.45 -3.05 14.98
N VAL A 12 -17.33 -1.75 14.76
CA VAL A 12 -16.16 -1.17 14.06
C VAL A 12 -14.89 -1.32 14.89
N LEU A 13 -14.96 -1.10 16.21
CA LEU A 13 -13.81 -1.31 17.09
C LEU A 13 -13.36 -2.77 17.14
N VAL A 14 -14.30 -3.71 17.23
CA VAL A 14 -14.01 -5.15 17.17
C VAL A 14 -13.40 -5.50 15.81
N GLY A 15 -13.97 -4.98 14.72
CA GLY A 15 -13.43 -5.15 13.38
C GLY A 15 -12.01 -4.60 13.24
N MET A 16 -11.70 -3.44 13.83
CA MET A 16 -10.34 -2.89 13.84
C MET A 16 -9.37 -3.83 14.54
N ILE A 17 -9.73 -4.37 15.72
CA ILE A 17 -8.87 -5.31 16.45
C ILE A 17 -8.68 -6.61 15.65
N PHE A 18 -9.73 -7.10 15.02
CA PHE A 18 -9.70 -8.33 14.25
C PHE A 18 -8.86 -8.18 12.96
N VAL A 19 -9.01 -7.07 12.24
CA VAL A 19 -8.23 -6.79 11.03
C VAL A 19 -6.78 -6.42 11.35
N THR A 20 -6.47 -5.89 12.55
CA THR A 20 -5.07 -5.71 12.96
C THR A 20 -4.48 -7.01 13.48
N LEU A 21 -4.89 -7.47 14.67
CA LEU A 21 -4.24 -8.60 15.33
C LEU A 21 -4.53 -9.92 14.63
N GLY A 22 -5.74 -10.08 14.09
CA GLY A 22 -6.10 -11.29 13.34
C GLY A 22 -5.33 -11.38 12.03
N ALA A 23 -5.07 -10.28 11.33
CA ALA A 23 -4.26 -10.30 10.12
C ALA A 23 -2.84 -10.73 10.41
N GLU A 24 -2.19 -10.15 11.43
CA GLU A 24 -0.82 -10.53 11.82
C GLU A 24 -0.75 -12.01 12.25
N LEU A 25 -1.71 -12.49 13.04
CA LEU A 25 -1.73 -13.89 13.49
C LEU A 25 -1.97 -14.87 12.35
N LEU A 26 -2.86 -14.53 11.41
CA LEU A 26 -3.17 -15.39 10.26
C LEU A 26 -2.04 -15.37 9.23
N LEU A 27 -1.40 -14.22 9.02
CA LEU A 27 -0.22 -14.10 8.15
C LEU A 27 0.99 -14.81 8.75
N TRP A 28 1.20 -14.71 10.06
CA TRP A 28 2.20 -15.55 10.73
C TRP A 28 1.88 -17.05 10.57
N GLY A 29 0.61 -17.41 10.72
CA GLY A 29 0.15 -18.79 10.58
C GLY A 29 0.20 -19.32 9.14
N SER A 30 0.17 -18.46 8.12
CA SER A 30 0.14 -18.87 6.72
C SER A 30 1.43 -19.58 6.30
N GLY A 31 2.57 -19.24 6.91
CA GLY A 31 3.83 -19.97 6.72
C GLY A 31 3.78 -21.43 7.17
N TYR A 32 2.80 -21.81 8.02
CA TYR A 32 2.66 -23.18 8.53
C TYR A 32 1.40 -23.89 8.03
N SER A 33 0.47 -23.18 7.39
CA SER A 33 -0.83 -23.76 7.02
C SER A 33 -1.53 -23.02 5.89
N TYR A 34 -1.82 -23.75 4.81
CA TYR A 34 -2.66 -23.28 3.70
C TYR A 34 -4.05 -22.81 4.17
N PHE A 35 -4.64 -23.48 5.15
CA PHE A 35 -5.93 -23.06 5.73
C PHE A 35 -5.84 -21.67 6.37
N LEU A 36 -4.73 -21.37 7.07
CA LEU A 36 -4.53 -20.05 7.69
C LEU A 36 -4.25 -18.98 6.63
N ASN A 37 -3.57 -19.32 5.54
CA ASN A 37 -3.42 -18.45 4.37
C ASN A 37 -4.79 -18.09 3.75
N GLU A 38 -5.66 -19.08 3.53
CA GLU A 38 -7.01 -18.84 3.02
C GLU A 38 -7.83 -17.96 3.98
N LEU A 39 -7.77 -18.23 5.29
CA LEU A 39 -8.41 -17.38 6.29
C LEU A 39 -7.85 -15.95 6.30
N TYR A 40 -6.54 -15.77 6.11
CA TYR A 40 -5.93 -14.46 5.93
C TYR A 40 -6.54 -13.74 4.73
N MET A 41 -6.60 -14.38 3.57
CA MET A 41 -7.19 -13.80 2.36
C MET A 41 -8.66 -13.42 2.55
N TYR A 42 -9.46 -14.27 3.20
CA TYR A 42 -10.85 -13.94 3.53
C TYR A 42 -10.96 -12.77 4.50
N LEU A 43 -10.07 -12.66 5.49
CA LEU A 43 -10.01 -11.53 6.41
C LEU A 43 -9.70 -10.23 5.65
N ILE A 44 -8.70 -10.26 4.76
CA ILE A 44 -8.28 -9.12 3.95
C ILE A 44 -9.44 -8.67 3.03
N ILE A 45 -10.14 -9.60 2.37
CA ILE A 45 -11.34 -9.30 1.59
C ILE A 45 -12.43 -8.67 2.48
N ALA A 46 -12.73 -9.29 3.62
CA ALA A 46 -13.76 -8.80 4.55
C ALA A 46 -13.42 -7.42 5.14
N SER A 47 -12.15 -7.04 5.20
CA SER A 47 -11.70 -5.73 5.68
C SER A 47 -12.27 -4.56 4.86
N ILE A 48 -12.72 -4.80 3.61
CA ILE A 48 -13.35 -3.77 2.78
C ILE A 48 -14.57 -3.12 3.45
N PHE A 49 -15.33 -3.89 4.24
CA PHE A 49 -16.48 -3.38 4.98
C PHE A 49 -16.06 -2.42 6.09
N LEU A 50 -14.87 -2.61 6.64
CA LEU A 50 -14.26 -1.74 7.64
C LEU A 50 -13.61 -0.49 7.00
N ALA A 51 -13.14 -0.59 5.75
CA ALA A 51 -12.51 0.51 5.04
C ALA A 51 -13.39 1.77 4.97
N ILE A 52 -14.71 1.62 4.79
CA ILE A 52 -15.65 2.74 4.68
C ILE A 52 -15.70 3.58 5.98
N PRO A 53 -16.05 3.03 7.16
CA PRO A 53 -16.10 3.81 8.40
C PRO A 53 -14.72 4.37 8.79
N LEU A 54 -13.63 3.63 8.56
CA LEU A 54 -12.28 4.14 8.85
C LEU A 54 -11.89 5.29 7.93
N HIS A 55 -12.16 5.18 6.63
CA HIS A 55 -11.92 6.26 5.67
C HIS A 55 -12.66 7.54 6.08
N ARG A 56 -13.94 7.42 6.48
CA ARG A 56 -14.74 8.57 6.93
C ARG A 56 -14.15 9.21 8.18
N ALA A 57 -13.77 8.41 9.18
CA ALA A 57 -13.15 8.90 10.41
C ALA A 57 -11.80 9.57 10.14
N TRP A 58 -10.99 9.01 9.25
CA TRP A 58 -9.67 9.52 8.91
C TRP A 58 -9.68 10.78 8.06
N ARG A 59 -10.54 10.80 7.03
CA ARG A 59 -10.63 11.91 6.08
C ARG A 59 -11.23 13.17 6.69
N GLY A 60 -12.18 13.01 7.62
CA GLY A 60 -12.96 14.10 8.19
C GLY A 60 -13.84 14.82 7.15
N GLN A 61 -14.30 16.04 7.48
CA GLN A 61 -15.07 16.88 6.57
C GLN A 61 -14.13 17.59 5.58
N LYS A 62 -13.88 17.00 4.42
CA LYS A 62 -13.17 17.66 3.31
C LYS A 62 -14.13 18.00 2.17
N THR A 63 -13.88 19.14 1.53
CA THR A 63 -14.59 19.59 0.32
C THR A 63 -14.46 18.58 -0.81
N LYS A 64 -15.51 18.46 -1.62
CA LYS A 64 -15.54 17.62 -2.82
C LYS A 64 -14.47 18.12 -3.81
N ARG A 65 -13.61 17.22 -4.28
CA ARG A 65 -12.57 17.51 -5.30
C ARG A 65 -12.95 16.86 -6.63
N SER A 66 -12.38 17.38 -7.72
CA SER A 66 -12.61 16.83 -9.06
C SER A 66 -11.90 15.49 -9.28
N THR A 67 -12.40 14.67 -10.21
CA THR A 67 -11.77 13.39 -10.57
C THR A 67 -10.32 13.55 -11.03
N SER A 68 -10.03 14.58 -11.86
CA SER A 68 -8.67 14.86 -12.32
C SER A 68 -7.70 15.16 -11.18
N TYR A 69 -8.19 15.73 -10.06
CA TYR A 69 -7.36 15.92 -8.87
C TYR A 69 -6.96 14.58 -8.24
N TYR A 70 -7.89 13.63 -8.14
CA TYR A 70 -7.60 12.31 -7.58
C TYR A 70 -6.66 11.50 -8.46
N ILE A 71 -6.86 11.52 -9.78
CA ILE A 71 -5.94 10.85 -10.73
C ILE A 71 -4.54 11.44 -10.59
N PHE A 72 -4.40 12.77 -10.57
CA PHE A 72 -3.09 13.39 -10.40
C PHE A 72 -2.48 13.10 -9.02
N GLN A 73 -3.29 13.12 -7.96
CA GLN A 73 -2.82 12.75 -6.62
C GLN A 73 -2.35 11.31 -6.58
N PHE A 74 -3.06 10.38 -7.23
CA PHE A 74 -2.63 8.99 -7.41
C PHE A 74 -1.26 8.93 -8.08
N CYS A 75 -1.09 9.58 -9.24
CA CYS A 75 0.18 9.57 -9.96
C CYS A 75 1.34 10.10 -9.11
N ILE A 76 1.16 11.18 -8.36
CA ILE A 76 2.22 11.69 -7.47
C ILE A 76 2.51 10.70 -6.33
N VAL A 77 1.47 10.20 -5.66
CA VAL A 77 1.64 9.32 -4.51
C VAL A 77 2.31 8.02 -4.93
N PHE A 78 1.84 7.43 -6.04
CA PHE A 78 2.47 6.27 -6.66
C PHE A 78 3.92 6.54 -7.05
N PHE A 79 4.20 7.64 -7.73
CA PHE A 79 5.56 8.02 -8.12
C PHE A 79 6.49 8.14 -6.90
N VAL A 80 6.04 8.82 -5.84
CA VAL A 80 6.81 8.98 -4.61
C VAL A 80 7.02 7.64 -3.92
N PHE A 81 5.97 6.83 -3.79
CA PHE A 81 6.07 5.49 -3.21
C PHE A 81 7.08 4.64 -3.96
N PHE A 82 6.88 4.51 -5.28
CA PHE A 82 7.75 3.76 -6.17
C PHE A 82 9.21 4.20 -6.04
N THR A 83 9.47 5.51 -6.13
CA THR A 83 10.85 6.05 -6.04
C THR A 83 11.51 5.69 -4.72
N ILE A 84 10.81 5.86 -3.60
CA ILE A 84 11.38 5.58 -2.28
C ILE A 84 11.56 4.07 -2.10
N SER A 85 10.59 3.25 -2.51
CA SER A 85 10.71 1.79 -2.46
C SER A 85 11.91 1.31 -3.28
N SER A 86 12.12 1.80 -4.50
CA SER A 86 13.30 1.46 -5.30
C SER A 86 14.62 1.91 -4.66
N ILE A 87 14.64 3.06 -3.97
CA ILE A 87 15.84 3.50 -3.23
C ILE A 87 16.11 2.58 -2.04
N VAL A 88 15.07 2.22 -1.29
CA VAL A 88 15.18 1.28 -0.16
C VAL A 88 15.67 -0.07 -0.65
N ASP A 89 15.07 -0.58 -1.72
CA ASP A 89 15.42 -1.83 -2.38
C ASP A 89 16.89 -1.86 -2.80
N LEU A 90 17.32 -0.89 -3.62
CA LEU A 90 18.73 -0.73 -4.02
C LEU A 90 19.68 -0.57 -2.82
N SER A 91 19.24 0.10 -1.76
CA SER A 91 20.06 0.25 -0.55
C SER A 91 20.21 -1.09 0.17
N THR A 92 19.12 -1.83 0.36
CA THR A 92 19.13 -3.16 0.97
C THR A 92 20.04 -4.11 0.20
N TYR A 93 19.93 -4.15 -1.13
CA TYR A 93 20.83 -4.92 -2.00
C TYR A 93 22.31 -4.54 -1.77
N SER A 94 22.62 -3.24 -1.71
CA SER A 94 24.01 -2.80 -1.57
C SER A 94 24.67 -3.10 -0.22
N TYR A 95 23.89 -3.46 0.80
CA TYR A 95 24.36 -3.70 2.17
C TYR A 95 24.26 -5.17 2.61
N LEU A 96 23.53 -6.00 1.87
CA LEU A 96 23.29 -7.41 2.19
C LEU A 96 23.45 -8.26 0.92
N ASP A 97 24.68 -8.57 0.53
CA ASP A 97 24.98 -9.35 -0.69
C ASP A 97 24.29 -10.74 -0.69
N GLU A 98 24.02 -11.34 0.48
CA GLU A 98 23.31 -12.62 0.61
C GLU A 98 21.78 -12.50 0.36
N PHE A 99 21.22 -11.30 0.38
CA PHE A 99 19.80 -11.04 0.06
C PHE A 99 19.53 -11.15 -1.46
N GLU A 100 20.53 -10.86 -2.31
CA GLU A 100 20.43 -10.94 -3.77
C GLU A 100 20.14 -12.38 -4.25
N ILE A 101 20.79 -13.36 -3.62
CA ILE A 101 20.68 -14.78 -4.02
C ILE A 101 19.34 -15.37 -3.57
N GLY A 102 18.90 -15.07 -2.34
CA GLY A 102 17.65 -15.59 -1.78
C GLY A 102 16.38 -14.94 -2.34
N TYR A 103 16.42 -13.65 -2.71
CA TYR A 103 15.25 -12.97 -3.28
C TYR A 103 14.89 -13.49 -4.68
N ASP A 104 15.89 -13.78 -5.53
CA ASP A 104 15.66 -14.38 -6.86
C ASP A 104 15.17 -15.83 -6.75
N GLU A 105 15.64 -16.61 -5.77
CA GLU A 105 15.14 -17.97 -5.48
C GLU A 105 13.73 -17.96 -4.86
N GLU A 106 13.41 -17.02 -3.97
CA GLU A 106 12.07 -16.90 -3.39
C GLU A 106 11.04 -16.38 -4.40
N LEU A 107 11.44 -15.45 -5.27
CA LEU A 107 10.63 -15.04 -6.40
C LEU A 107 10.31 -16.26 -7.28
N GLN A 108 11.24 -17.22 -7.41
CA GLN A 108 11.00 -18.51 -8.07
C GLN A 108 10.19 -19.52 -7.23
N ASP A 109 10.33 -19.55 -5.91
CA ASP A 109 9.59 -20.47 -5.03
C ASP A 109 8.14 -20.02 -4.77
N HIS A 110 7.86 -18.71 -4.72
CA HIS A 110 6.48 -18.20 -4.78
C HIS A 110 5.82 -18.53 -6.13
N LEU A 111 6.59 -18.63 -7.21
CA LEU A 111 6.12 -19.12 -8.51
C LEU A 111 5.95 -20.65 -8.52
N GLY A 112 6.74 -21.39 -7.74
CA GLY A 112 6.68 -22.85 -7.58
C GLY A 112 5.62 -23.36 -6.60
N ASN A 113 4.99 -22.50 -5.79
CA ASN A 113 3.98 -22.89 -4.80
C ASN A 113 2.52 -22.75 -5.26
N ALA A 114 2.25 -22.42 -6.54
CA ALA A 114 1.08 -23.01 -7.20
C ALA A 114 1.36 -24.52 -7.28
N PRO A 115 0.39 -25.43 -7.04
CA PRO A 115 0.67 -26.82 -6.71
C PRO A 115 1.48 -27.53 -7.80
N THR A 116 2.80 -27.43 -7.75
CA THR A 116 3.67 -28.48 -8.21
C THR A 116 3.51 -29.55 -7.15
N PHE A 117 2.73 -30.57 -7.50
CA PHE A 117 2.82 -31.85 -6.83
C PHE A 117 4.30 -32.22 -6.82
N TYR A 118 4.96 -32.04 -5.68
CA TYR A 118 6.27 -32.64 -5.45
C TYR A 118 6.01 -34.14 -5.40
N GLU A 119 6.20 -34.78 -6.54
CA GLU A 119 6.40 -36.22 -6.61
C GLU A 119 7.86 -36.47 -6.21
N ASP A 120 8.01 -37.17 -5.09
CA ASP A 120 9.30 -37.68 -4.62
C ASP A 120 10.05 -38.34 -5.78
N GLY A 121 11.35 -38.03 -5.86
CA GLY A 121 12.16 -38.34 -7.03
C GLY A 121 12.14 -39.82 -7.43
N GLU A 122 11.52 -40.09 -8.56
CA GLU A 122 11.91 -41.13 -9.51
C GLU A 122 11.51 -40.62 -10.91
N TYR A 123 12.48 -40.54 -11.82
CA TYR A 123 12.23 -40.24 -13.24
C TYR A 123 11.37 -41.36 -13.83
N TYR A 124 10.06 -41.21 -13.80
CA TYR A 124 9.17 -41.81 -14.78
C TYR A 124 8.74 -40.71 -15.73
N GLU A 125 9.07 -40.86 -17.01
CA GLU A 125 8.31 -40.20 -18.08
C GLU A 125 6.89 -40.80 -18.03
N GLU A 126 6.06 -40.34 -17.08
CA GLU A 126 4.62 -40.47 -17.24
C GLU A 126 4.25 -39.46 -18.32
N GLU A 127 4.00 -40.02 -19.49
CA GLU A 127 3.23 -39.44 -20.58
C GLU A 127 1.91 -38.95 -19.97
N TYR A 128 1.91 -37.70 -19.47
CA TYR A 128 0.72 -37.02 -19.04
C TYR A 128 -0.22 -37.05 -20.24
N GLU A 129 -1.29 -37.85 -20.12
CA GLU A 129 -2.43 -37.75 -21.01
C GLU A 129 -2.80 -36.27 -21.07
N ASP A 130 -2.71 -35.72 -22.28
CA ASP A 130 -3.23 -34.42 -22.70
C ASP A 130 -4.74 -34.37 -22.41
N TYR A 131 -5.08 -34.24 -21.12
CA TYR A 131 -6.36 -33.72 -20.70
C TYR A 131 -6.35 -32.28 -21.13
N GLY A 132 -6.84 -32.02 -22.35
CA GLY A 132 -6.84 -30.72 -23.02
C GLY A 132 -7.41 -29.58 -22.16
N THR A 133 -6.60 -29.09 -21.24
CA THR A 133 -6.74 -27.81 -20.57
C THR A 133 -6.27 -26.77 -21.56
N TYR A 134 -7.19 -25.89 -21.96
CA TYR A 134 -6.85 -24.85 -22.91
C TYR A 134 -5.76 -23.96 -22.28
N PRO A 135 -4.65 -23.68 -22.97
CA PRO A 135 -3.57 -22.84 -22.48
C PRO A 135 -4.04 -21.46 -21.99
N PHE A 136 -5.20 -21.02 -22.44
CA PHE A 136 -5.86 -19.82 -21.96
C PHE A 136 -6.30 -19.91 -20.49
N PHE A 137 -6.95 -21.01 -20.07
CA PHE A 137 -7.44 -21.14 -18.69
C PHE A 137 -6.30 -21.32 -17.69
N GLU A 138 -5.25 -22.05 -18.05
CA GLU A 138 -4.06 -22.18 -17.21
C GLU A 138 -3.35 -20.84 -17.02
N ASN A 139 -3.15 -20.07 -18.10
CA ASN A 139 -2.60 -18.72 -18.02
C ASN A 139 -3.53 -17.77 -17.22
N LEU A 140 -4.84 -17.91 -17.38
CA LEU A 140 -5.82 -17.12 -16.63
C LEU A 140 -5.78 -17.45 -15.14
N ASP A 141 -5.69 -18.73 -14.77
CA ASP A 141 -5.65 -19.16 -13.38
C ASP A 141 -4.32 -18.74 -12.74
N TYR A 142 -3.21 -18.91 -13.46
CA TYR A 142 -1.88 -18.54 -13.01
C TYR A 142 -1.73 -17.02 -12.84
N TYR A 143 -1.87 -16.24 -13.92
CA TYR A 143 -1.74 -14.79 -13.85
C TYR A 143 -2.90 -14.14 -13.09
N GLY A 144 -4.10 -14.70 -13.19
CA GLY A 144 -5.30 -14.15 -12.55
C GLY A 144 -5.25 -14.28 -11.03
N SER A 145 -4.76 -15.40 -10.50
CA SER A 145 -4.56 -15.58 -9.06
C SER A 145 -3.57 -14.55 -8.50
N ASP A 146 -2.46 -14.33 -9.20
CA ASP A 146 -1.45 -13.37 -8.76
C ASP A 146 -1.92 -11.91 -8.86
N ILE A 147 -2.58 -11.54 -9.98
CA ILE A 147 -3.22 -10.23 -10.13
C ILE A 147 -4.24 -10.00 -9.02
N TRP A 148 -5.02 -11.02 -8.68
CA TRP A 148 -5.99 -10.95 -7.60
C TRP A 148 -5.32 -10.74 -6.24
N SER A 149 -4.28 -11.52 -5.95
CA SER A 149 -3.46 -11.36 -4.74
C SER A 149 -2.86 -9.95 -4.64
N CYS A 150 -2.30 -9.41 -5.72
CA CYS A 150 -1.77 -8.05 -5.78
C CYS A 150 -2.82 -6.98 -5.45
N VAL A 151 -4.04 -7.12 -5.98
CA VAL A 151 -5.13 -6.20 -5.69
C VAL A 151 -5.55 -6.30 -4.22
N LEU A 152 -5.58 -7.51 -3.66
CA LEU A 152 -5.92 -7.76 -2.27
C LEU A 152 -4.87 -7.25 -1.28
N ALA A 153 -3.58 -7.32 -1.63
CA ALA A 153 -2.50 -6.74 -0.82
C ALA A 153 -2.73 -5.24 -0.54
N GLY A 154 -3.34 -4.52 -1.49
CA GLY A 154 -3.76 -3.13 -1.28
C GLY A 154 -4.70 -2.95 -0.07
N LEU A 155 -5.55 -3.94 0.25
CA LEU A 155 -6.48 -3.88 1.39
C LEU A 155 -5.78 -4.00 2.75
N GLU A 156 -4.51 -4.40 2.81
CA GLU A 156 -3.71 -4.36 4.05
C GLU A 156 -3.59 -2.94 4.62
N GLU A 157 -3.77 -1.92 3.78
CA GLU A 157 -3.85 -0.52 4.22
C GLU A 157 -5.04 -0.25 5.16
N VAL A 158 -6.06 -1.11 5.15
CA VAL A 158 -7.16 -1.10 6.12
C VAL A 158 -6.65 -1.51 7.50
N SER A 159 -5.81 -2.56 7.60
CA SER A 159 -5.14 -2.95 8.83
C SER A 159 -4.22 -1.84 9.33
N ARG A 160 -3.41 -1.25 8.43
CA ARG A 160 -2.52 -0.13 8.77
C ARG A 160 -3.26 1.06 9.37
N LEU A 161 -4.33 1.50 8.70
CA LEU A 161 -5.15 2.60 9.23
C LEU A 161 -5.82 2.21 10.55
N SER A 162 -6.25 0.96 10.70
CA SER A 162 -6.82 0.45 11.95
C SER A 162 -5.81 0.54 13.10
N TYR A 163 -4.55 0.14 12.88
CA TYR A 163 -3.46 0.30 13.84
C TYR A 163 -3.29 1.75 14.28
N ILE A 164 -3.14 2.67 13.32
CA ILE A 164 -2.96 4.10 13.61
C ILE A 164 -4.14 4.63 14.45
N LEU A 165 -5.38 4.31 14.04
CA LEU A 165 -6.57 4.76 14.74
C LEU A 165 -6.72 4.13 16.13
N LEU A 166 -6.44 2.83 16.29
CA LEU A 166 -6.44 2.15 17.58
C LEU A 166 -5.41 2.77 18.53
N THR A 167 -4.18 3.00 18.06
CA THR A 167 -3.14 3.68 18.86
C THR A 167 -3.60 5.07 19.27
N MET A 168 -4.18 5.85 18.36
CA MET A 168 -4.75 7.15 18.70
C MET A 168 -5.86 7.05 19.76
N CYS A 169 -6.75 6.05 19.64
CA CYS A 169 -7.79 5.80 20.64
C CYS A 169 -7.20 5.42 22.00
N LEU A 170 -6.22 4.53 22.05
CA LEU A 170 -5.54 4.11 23.29
C LEU A 170 -4.85 5.29 23.98
N PHE A 171 -4.08 6.08 23.24
CA PHE A 171 -3.48 7.29 23.77
C PHE A 171 -4.54 8.27 24.28
N SER A 172 -5.65 8.46 23.55
CA SER A 172 -6.74 9.33 24.00
C SER A 172 -7.42 8.85 25.29
N PHE A 173 -7.40 7.53 25.54
CA PHE A 173 -7.94 6.91 26.73
C PHE A 173 -7.01 7.11 27.94
N PHE A 174 -5.72 6.81 27.79
CA PHE A 174 -4.74 6.96 28.87
C PHE A 174 -4.40 8.42 29.19
N TYR A 175 -4.23 9.27 28.17
CA TYR A 175 -3.89 10.69 28.37
C TYR A 175 -5.07 11.59 28.72
N ARG A 176 -6.29 11.03 28.87
CA ARG A 176 -7.48 11.79 29.26
C ARG A 176 -7.33 12.47 30.63
N GLN A 177 -6.40 12.01 31.47
CA GLN A 177 -6.14 12.56 32.80
C GLN A 177 -5.29 13.86 32.83
N ASN A 178 -4.45 14.14 31.82
CA ASN A 178 -3.61 15.35 31.83
C ASN A 178 -4.09 16.36 30.78
N LYS A 179 -4.65 17.48 31.26
CA LYS A 179 -5.35 18.49 30.44
C LYS A 179 -4.43 19.42 29.63
N GLN A 180 -3.11 19.39 29.82
CA GLN A 180 -2.30 20.59 29.55
C GLN A 180 -1.43 20.58 28.29
N ASP A 181 -1.28 19.46 27.59
CA ASP A 181 -0.69 19.51 26.25
C ASP A 181 -1.27 18.41 25.36
N ARG A 182 -1.87 18.79 24.23
CA ARG A 182 -2.60 17.87 23.34
C ARG A 182 -2.07 17.96 21.92
N SER A 183 -0.76 17.83 21.77
CA SER A 183 -0.18 17.49 20.48
C SER A 183 -0.72 16.12 20.03
N HIS A 184 -1.35 16.08 18.86
CA HIS A 184 -1.82 14.84 18.24
C HIS A 184 -0.71 14.09 17.49
N ILE A 185 0.50 14.64 17.47
CA ILE A 185 1.63 14.14 16.69
C ILE A 185 2.18 12.85 17.31
N PRO A 186 2.44 12.74 18.64
CA PRO A 186 3.02 11.52 19.21
C PRO A 186 2.17 10.27 18.97
N PRO A 187 0.84 10.24 19.20
CA PRO A 187 0.05 9.03 18.99
C PRO A 187 0.01 8.57 17.52
N VAL A 188 -0.02 9.52 16.57
CA VAL A 188 -0.03 9.20 15.14
C VAL A 188 1.32 8.62 14.71
N LEU A 189 2.42 9.21 15.17
CA LEU A 189 3.76 8.72 14.87
C LEU A 189 4.03 7.35 15.52
N THR A 190 3.56 7.14 16.76
CA THR A 190 3.65 5.82 17.41
C THR A 190 2.83 4.79 16.66
N GLY A 191 1.59 5.11 16.26
CA GLY A 191 0.76 4.18 15.49
C GLY A 191 1.35 3.87 14.12
N LEU A 192 1.90 4.88 13.44
CA LEU A 192 2.65 4.73 12.19
C LEU A 192 3.82 3.78 12.37
N PHE A 193 4.68 4.05 13.35
CA PHE A 193 5.87 3.25 13.62
C PHE A 193 5.52 1.80 13.96
N LEU A 194 4.57 1.57 14.87
CA LEU A 194 4.11 0.23 15.23
C LEU A 194 3.53 -0.51 14.02
N SER A 195 2.67 0.14 13.23
CA SER A 195 2.10 -0.49 12.04
C SER A 195 3.16 -0.84 10.99
N SER A 196 4.26 -0.08 10.93
CA SER A 196 5.34 -0.34 9.97
C SER A 196 6.19 -1.53 10.43
N LEU A 197 6.48 -1.62 11.73
CA LEU A 197 7.18 -2.77 12.32
C LEU A 197 6.38 -4.06 12.17
N MET A 198 5.07 -4.03 12.45
CA MET A 198 4.22 -5.21 12.32
C MET A 198 4.14 -5.66 10.86
N PHE A 199 4.01 -4.72 9.93
CA PHE A 199 4.05 -5.02 8.49
C PHE A 199 5.35 -5.74 8.09
N GLY A 200 6.50 -5.28 8.59
CA GLY A 200 7.78 -5.96 8.35
C GLY A 200 7.87 -7.35 8.98
N LEU A 201 7.45 -7.50 10.23
CA LEU A 201 7.47 -8.80 10.91
C LEU A 201 6.51 -9.81 10.29
N GLY A 202 5.31 -9.38 9.92
CA GLY A 202 4.29 -10.24 9.32
C GLY A 202 4.77 -10.85 8.02
N HIS A 203 5.43 -10.07 7.17
CA HIS A 203 5.97 -10.57 5.89
C HIS A 203 7.23 -11.43 6.07
N VAL A 204 8.04 -11.17 7.10
CA VAL A 204 9.24 -12.01 7.35
C VAL A 204 8.88 -13.35 7.97
N TRP A 205 7.92 -13.38 8.90
CA TRP A 205 7.56 -14.62 9.58
C TRP A 205 6.56 -15.48 8.82
N ALA A 206 6.00 -14.98 7.72
CA ALA A 206 5.19 -15.77 6.81
C ALA A 206 6.02 -16.75 5.97
N HIS A 207 7.35 -16.60 5.97
CA HIS A 207 8.27 -17.34 5.11
C HIS A 207 9.44 -17.93 5.90
N ASP A 208 9.99 -19.03 5.38
CA ASP A 208 11.16 -19.72 5.96
C ASP A 208 12.46 -19.15 5.39
N TYR A 209 12.81 -17.92 5.81
CA TYR A 209 14.01 -17.22 5.36
C TYR A 209 15.28 -17.62 6.11
N THR A 210 16.43 -17.51 5.44
CA THR A 210 17.73 -17.43 6.12
C THR A 210 17.80 -16.16 6.98
N LEU A 211 18.80 -16.06 7.87
CA LEU A 211 18.92 -14.88 8.74
C LEU A 211 19.16 -13.59 7.93
N ALA A 212 19.93 -13.67 6.84
CA ALA A 212 20.23 -12.54 5.98
C ALA A 212 19.00 -12.09 5.17
N GLU A 213 18.28 -13.05 4.56
CA GLU A 213 17.00 -12.81 3.89
C GLU A 213 15.97 -12.21 4.84
N SER A 214 15.83 -12.79 6.04
CA SER A 214 14.93 -12.29 7.08
C SER A 214 15.23 -10.84 7.43
N ALA A 215 16.51 -10.49 7.59
CA ALA A 215 16.93 -9.13 7.94
C ALA A 215 16.68 -8.15 6.79
N GLY A 216 17.00 -8.54 5.54
CA GLY A 216 16.75 -7.75 4.34
C GLY A 216 15.27 -7.49 4.12
N SER A 217 14.46 -8.55 4.10
CA SER A 217 13.00 -8.48 3.97
C SER A 217 12.37 -7.66 5.11
N PHE A 218 12.83 -7.84 6.35
CA PHE A 218 12.35 -7.04 7.48
C PHE A 218 12.57 -5.55 7.25
N ILE A 219 13.78 -5.16 6.84
CA ILE A 219 14.15 -3.76 6.58
C ILE A 219 13.35 -3.21 5.40
N TYR A 220 13.25 -3.97 4.31
CA TYR A 220 12.50 -3.57 3.12
C TYR A 220 11.02 -3.33 3.44
N TYR A 221 10.32 -4.34 3.98
CA TYR A 221 8.90 -4.24 4.28
C TYR A 221 8.62 -3.20 5.37
N THR A 222 9.43 -3.11 6.41
CA THR A 222 9.27 -2.06 7.45
C THR A 222 9.33 -0.66 6.83
N ASN A 223 10.29 -0.42 5.94
CA ASN A 223 10.41 0.87 5.26
C ASN A 223 9.28 1.11 4.25
N ALA A 224 8.89 0.11 3.46
CA ALA A 224 7.74 0.21 2.56
C ALA A 224 6.45 0.56 3.34
N GLY A 225 6.21 -0.13 4.45
CA GLY A 225 5.10 0.13 5.36
C GLY A 225 5.13 1.53 5.97
N LEU A 226 6.33 2.03 6.32
CA LEU A 226 6.52 3.39 6.80
C LEU A 226 6.17 4.43 5.74
N VAL A 227 6.64 4.24 4.50
CA VAL A 227 6.36 5.16 3.38
C VAL A 227 4.85 5.17 3.09
N LEU A 228 4.21 4.00 2.99
CA LEU A 228 2.76 3.88 2.81
C LEU A 228 2.01 4.60 3.94
N GLY A 229 2.42 4.41 5.19
CA GLY A 229 1.81 5.08 6.33
C GLY A 229 2.01 6.61 6.33
N VAL A 230 3.17 7.12 5.93
CA VAL A 230 3.42 8.56 5.76
C VAL A 230 2.54 9.13 4.65
N LEU A 231 2.45 8.44 3.52
CA LEU A 231 1.60 8.83 2.39
C LEU A 231 0.10 8.77 2.76
N LEU A 232 -0.32 7.81 3.58
CA LEU A 232 -1.67 7.73 4.14
C LEU A 232 -2.00 8.96 5.01
N ILE A 233 -1.06 9.40 5.85
CA ILE A 233 -1.18 10.62 6.67
C ILE A 233 -1.22 11.88 5.80
N TRP A 234 -0.36 11.94 4.78
CA TRP A 234 -0.29 13.08 3.87
C TRP A 234 -1.57 13.24 3.03
N THR A 235 -2.03 12.15 2.42
CA THR A 235 -3.20 12.16 1.53
C THR A 235 -4.51 12.24 2.33
N LYS A 236 -4.54 11.64 3.52
CA LYS A 236 -5.75 11.34 4.30
C LYS A 236 -6.81 10.61 3.48
N ASN A 237 -6.37 9.65 2.67
CA ASN A 237 -7.25 8.94 1.75
C ASN A 237 -6.89 7.44 1.71
N LEU A 238 -7.59 6.65 2.53
CA LEU A 238 -7.43 5.19 2.56
C LEU A 238 -7.55 4.53 1.18
N TRP A 239 -8.59 4.85 0.40
CA TRP A 239 -8.80 4.27 -0.92
C TRP A 239 -7.68 4.58 -1.91
N MET A 240 -7.05 5.75 -1.77
CA MET A 240 -5.87 6.09 -2.56
C MET A 240 -4.70 5.15 -2.23
N MET A 241 -4.50 4.88 -0.93
CA MET A 241 -3.41 4.01 -0.51
C MET A 241 -3.64 2.56 -0.90
N ILE A 242 -4.88 2.07 -0.75
CA ILE A 242 -5.28 0.75 -1.26
C ILE A 242 -4.94 0.62 -2.75
N ALA A 243 -5.32 1.62 -3.56
CA ALA A 243 -5.03 1.62 -4.98
C ALA A 243 -3.53 1.71 -5.29
N VAL A 244 -2.78 2.55 -4.59
CA VAL A 244 -1.33 2.73 -4.81
C VAL A 244 -0.57 1.46 -4.45
N HIS A 245 -0.86 0.86 -3.29
CA HIS A 245 -0.21 -0.35 -2.83
C HIS A 245 -0.54 -1.53 -3.77
N GLY A 246 -1.83 -1.78 -4.05
CA GLY A 246 -2.19 -2.87 -4.95
C GLY A 246 -1.69 -2.68 -6.39
N PHE A 247 -1.66 -1.44 -6.90
CA PHE A 247 -1.10 -1.17 -8.23
C PHE A 247 0.43 -1.32 -8.25
N TYR A 248 1.13 -1.02 -7.16
CA TYR A 248 2.56 -1.26 -7.06
C TYR A 248 2.88 -2.76 -7.13
N ASN A 249 2.20 -3.59 -6.33
CA ASN A 249 2.39 -5.04 -6.36
C ASN A 249 2.07 -5.59 -7.75
N LEU A 250 0.99 -5.13 -8.37
CA LEU A 250 0.67 -5.49 -9.74
C LEU A 250 1.79 -5.13 -10.73
N CYS A 251 2.43 -3.96 -10.60
CA CYS A 251 3.55 -3.61 -11.47
C CYS A 251 4.74 -4.56 -11.27
N MET A 252 5.05 -4.91 -10.02
CA MET A 252 6.12 -5.85 -9.70
C MET A 252 5.84 -7.22 -10.32
N SER A 253 4.62 -7.73 -10.18
CA SER A 253 4.20 -8.97 -10.84
C SER A 253 4.28 -8.90 -12.36
N LEU A 254 3.82 -7.81 -13.00
CA LEU A 254 3.94 -7.67 -14.46
C LEU A 254 5.40 -7.66 -14.93
N ASN A 255 6.30 -7.11 -14.11
CA ASN A 255 7.74 -7.13 -14.38
C ASN A 255 8.29 -8.56 -14.42
N LEU A 256 7.82 -9.38 -13.48
CA LEU A 256 8.20 -10.78 -13.35
C LEU A 256 7.64 -11.64 -14.49
N TYR A 257 6.35 -11.52 -14.78
CA TYR A 257 5.66 -12.45 -15.68
C TYR A 257 5.71 -12.10 -17.16
N LEU A 258 5.64 -10.81 -17.50
CA LEU A 258 5.42 -10.40 -18.88
C LEU A 258 6.67 -9.82 -19.53
N TYR A 259 7.33 -8.88 -18.84
CA TYR A 259 8.44 -8.14 -19.41
C TYR A 259 9.27 -7.45 -18.33
N GLU A 260 10.57 -7.75 -18.27
CA GLU A 260 11.56 -7.33 -17.24
C GLU A 260 11.68 -5.80 -17.06
N TYR A 261 11.19 -5.00 -18.03
CA TYR A 261 11.18 -3.54 -17.95
C TYR A 261 9.76 -2.94 -17.86
N SER A 262 8.74 -3.75 -17.59
CA SER A 262 7.34 -3.29 -17.45
C SER A 262 7.23 -2.20 -16.39
N THR A 263 7.85 -2.42 -15.24
CA THR A 263 7.82 -1.48 -14.12
C THR A 263 8.48 -0.15 -14.50
N LEU A 264 9.63 -0.19 -15.18
CA LEU A 264 10.34 1.00 -15.65
C LEU A 264 9.48 1.79 -16.65
N ILE A 265 8.82 1.11 -17.60
CA ILE A 265 7.93 1.74 -18.59
C ILE A 265 6.75 2.42 -17.89
N ILE A 266 6.07 1.73 -16.96
CA ILE A 266 4.94 2.28 -16.21
C ILE A 266 5.39 3.52 -15.41
N TYR A 267 6.55 3.45 -14.77
CA TYR A 267 7.12 4.56 -14.03
C TYR A 267 7.39 5.78 -14.93
N LEU A 268 7.97 5.58 -16.13
CA LEU A 268 8.18 6.65 -17.11
C LEU A 268 6.85 7.27 -17.59
N ILE A 269 5.83 6.44 -17.83
CA ILE A 269 4.49 6.92 -18.19
C ILE A 269 3.92 7.81 -17.07
N VAL A 270 3.98 7.35 -15.82
CA VAL A 270 3.51 8.13 -14.67
C VAL A 270 4.27 9.44 -14.53
N LEU A 271 5.59 9.43 -14.73
CA LEU A 271 6.43 10.64 -14.70
C LEU A 271 5.98 11.65 -15.78
N VAL A 272 5.74 11.19 -17.01
CA VAL A 272 5.23 12.05 -18.10
C VAL A 272 3.85 12.63 -17.76
N VAL A 273 2.96 11.85 -17.17
CA VAL A 273 1.64 12.34 -16.68
C VAL A 273 1.82 13.39 -15.59
N CYS A 274 2.72 13.17 -14.63
CA CYS A 274 3.03 14.13 -13.57
C CYS A 274 3.57 15.46 -14.12
N ILE A 275 4.54 15.39 -15.04
CA ILE A 275 5.15 16.57 -15.68
C ILE A 275 4.12 17.34 -16.51
N SER A 276 3.35 16.64 -17.36
CA SER A 276 2.35 17.28 -18.22
C SER A 276 1.28 17.99 -17.41
N TYR A 277 0.77 17.37 -16.33
CA TYR A 277 -0.18 18.01 -15.44
C TYR A 277 0.43 19.21 -14.72
N TRP A 278 1.68 19.11 -14.25
CA TRP A 278 2.38 20.23 -13.62
C TRP A 278 2.51 21.43 -14.57
N ILE A 279 2.85 21.20 -15.84
CA ILE A 279 2.91 22.24 -16.88
C ILE A 279 1.54 22.90 -17.07
N VAL A 280 0.46 22.11 -17.17
CA VAL A 280 -0.91 22.62 -17.31
C VAL A 280 -1.31 23.48 -16.11
N LEU A 281 -1.02 23.01 -14.90
CA LEU A 281 -1.32 23.73 -13.66
C LEU A 281 -0.53 25.04 -13.57
N HIS A 282 0.75 25.01 -13.92
CA HIS A 282 1.60 26.19 -13.94
C HIS A 282 1.09 27.24 -14.93
N ARG A 283 0.70 26.82 -16.14
CA ARG A 283 0.09 27.70 -17.15
C ARG A 283 -1.23 28.31 -16.67
N LYS A 284 -2.12 27.52 -16.04
CA LYS A 284 -3.38 28.02 -15.48
C LYS A 284 -3.15 29.06 -14.39
N ARG A 285 -2.22 28.80 -13.46
CA ARG A 285 -1.88 29.74 -12.37
C ARG A 285 -1.30 31.04 -12.91
N ARG A 286 -0.43 31.00 -13.93
CA ARG A 286 0.09 32.21 -14.58
C ARG A 286 -1.04 33.05 -15.20
N ARG A 287 -1.93 32.43 -15.98
CA ARG A 287 -3.08 33.12 -16.58
C ARG A 287 -4.02 33.73 -15.55
N GLN A 288 -4.23 33.08 -14.41
CA GLN A 288 -5.03 33.63 -13.31
C GLN A 288 -4.37 34.86 -12.69
N LYS A 289 -3.07 34.80 -12.39
CA LYS A 289 -2.32 35.95 -11.88
C LYS A 289 -2.33 37.13 -12.85
N GLU A 290 -2.15 36.88 -14.15
CA GLU A 290 -2.24 37.92 -15.18
C GLU A 290 -3.62 38.58 -15.23
N LYS A 291 -4.69 37.78 -15.12
CA LYS A 291 -6.07 38.30 -15.03
C LYS A 291 -6.29 39.13 -13.76
N GLU A 292 -5.82 38.68 -12.61
CA GLU A 292 -5.92 39.42 -11.35
C GLU A 292 -5.18 40.76 -11.41
N ILE A 293 -3.96 40.77 -11.94
CA ILE A 293 -3.16 42.00 -12.14
C ILE A 293 -3.86 42.95 -13.11
N PHE A 294 -4.42 42.43 -14.22
CA PHE A 294 -5.18 43.23 -15.17
C PHE A 294 -6.41 43.88 -14.53
N LEU A 295 -7.19 43.11 -13.76
CA LEU A 295 -8.37 43.60 -13.05
C LEU A 295 -8.01 44.67 -12.00
N GLN A 296 -6.89 44.49 -11.28
CA GLN A 296 -6.40 45.50 -10.33
C GLN A 296 -6.03 46.82 -11.03
N LYS A 297 -5.31 46.75 -12.17
CA LYS A 297 -4.95 47.94 -12.95
C LYS A 297 -6.19 48.65 -13.51
N LEU A 298 -7.18 47.89 -13.98
CA LEU A 298 -8.45 48.45 -14.47
C LEU A 298 -9.21 49.19 -13.36
N HIS A 299 -9.23 48.64 -12.14
CA HIS A 299 -9.88 49.28 -11.00
C HIS A 299 -9.19 50.58 -10.59
N GLN A 300 -7.85 50.61 -10.56
CA GLN A 300 -7.07 51.82 -10.28
C GLN A 300 -7.31 52.92 -11.32
N PHE A 301 -7.35 52.56 -12.60
CA PHE A 301 -7.63 53.52 -13.68
C PHE A 301 -9.01 54.18 -13.51
N ASN A 302 -10.04 53.38 -13.23
CA ASN A 302 -11.40 53.91 -13.02
C ASN A 302 -11.51 54.81 -11.78
N GLN A 303 -10.73 54.56 -10.73
CA GLN A 303 -10.68 55.44 -9.54
C GLN A 303 -9.94 56.76 -9.80
N SER A 304 -9.02 56.82 -10.76
CA SER A 304 -8.30 58.06 -11.09
C SER A 304 -9.06 59.02 -12.02
N GLN A 305 -10.19 58.59 -12.59
CA GLN A 305 -11.00 59.40 -13.52
C GLN A 305 -12.32 59.92 -12.92
N GLY A 306 -12.65 59.55 -11.67
CA GLY A 306 -13.80 60.05 -10.93
C GLY A 306 -13.37 60.99 -9.82
#